data_AF-A0A2G8K8C9-F1
#
_entry.id   AF-A0A2G8K8C9-F1
#
_cell.length_a   1.000
_cell.length_b   1.000
_cell.length_c   1.000
_cell.angle_alpha   90.00
_cell.angle_beta   90.00
_cell.angle_gamma   90.00
#
_symmetry.space_group_name_H-M   'P 1'
#
loop_
_entity.id
_entity.type
_entity.pdbx_description
1 polymer ?
#
loop_
_entity_poly.entity_id
_entity_poly.type
_entity_poly.pdbx_seq_one_letter_code
_entity_poly.pdbx_strand_id
1 'polypeptide(L)'
;MFHDMSPEAQSCPDGQKLMAQTRINGAGSFQWSQCSQSSYENFINQKTCLNDLPASQRVEISKRIGYEYDANEQCKLYSPDTQYACVESQLNALGRTLRDICGVLHCVNEDGVCKPTPLPSADGTRCGHDGEECQQGKCTTVESANGIPGDAQVPMNGGWSDWISPDCSRTCGGGVQIQYDYVITQSDAKRYQLCSIQPCVSSQMDYRNDQCAKLFGPDSTALTTSGTGDILCQMNCFNANLDITQGNGVYEDGTRCGGDFDVCVDGYCEAFGCDGVHNSPVSMDKCGICDGNGQSCKNEGIYNVGFPG
;
A
#
# COMPACT_ATOMS: atom_id res chain seq x y z
N MET A 1 -1.11 37.27 13.43
CA MET A 1 -1.22 36.96 11.99
C MET A 1 -2.69 36.75 11.67
N PHE A 2 -3.12 37.17 10.49
CA PHE A 2 -4.50 37.02 10.00
C PHE A 2 -4.51 36.04 8.84
N HIS A 3 -5.67 35.46 8.54
CA HIS A 3 -5.80 34.67 7.33
C HIS A 3 -5.64 35.56 6.08
N ASP A 4 -5.09 35.02 5.00
CA ASP A 4 -5.08 35.68 3.70
C ASP A 4 -6.52 35.92 3.22
N MET A 5 -6.75 36.97 2.42
CA MET A 5 -8.09 37.40 1.97
C MET A 5 -9.05 37.86 3.10
N SER A 6 -8.58 37.95 4.35
CA SER A 6 -9.30 38.61 5.44
C SER A 6 -9.37 40.13 5.23
N PRO A 7 -10.24 40.86 5.96
CA PRO A 7 -10.26 42.33 5.91
C PRO A 7 -8.88 42.97 6.14
N GLU A 8 -8.04 42.34 6.97
CA GLU A 8 -6.69 42.79 7.29
C GLU A 8 -5.61 42.38 6.27
N ALA A 9 -5.92 41.46 5.35
CA ALA A 9 -4.98 40.88 4.39
C ALA A 9 -5.58 40.68 2.98
N GLN A 10 -6.48 41.57 2.57
CA GLN A 10 -7.30 41.43 1.35
C GLN A 10 -6.48 41.42 0.05
N SER A 11 -5.24 41.93 0.07
CA SER A 11 -4.32 41.92 -1.07
C SER A 11 -3.62 40.58 -1.31
N CYS A 12 -3.71 39.62 -0.37
CA CYS A 12 -3.10 38.31 -0.52
C CYS A 12 -4.14 37.25 -0.89
N PRO A 13 -3.87 36.41 -1.91
CA PRO A 13 -4.81 35.41 -2.39
C PRO A 13 -4.95 34.24 -1.40
N ASP A 14 -6.15 33.66 -1.37
CA ASP A 14 -6.45 32.48 -0.57
C ASP A 14 -5.99 31.16 -1.25
N GLY A 15 -5.85 30.08 -0.46
CA GLY A 15 -5.63 28.70 -0.92
C GLY A 15 -4.22 28.34 -1.39
N GLN A 16 -3.25 29.25 -1.28
CA GLN A 16 -1.87 29.05 -1.81
C GLN A 16 -0.75 29.12 -0.76
N LYS A 17 -0.99 29.76 0.38
CA LYS A 17 0.02 30.07 1.40
C LYS A 17 -0.43 29.57 2.77
N LEU A 18 0.50 29.49 3.72
CA LEU A 18 0.28 28.87 5.03
C LEU A 18 -0.92 29.45 5.80
N MET A 19 -1.22 30.74 5.60
CA MET A 19 -2.30 31.44 6.30
C MET A 19 -3.59 31.53 5.46
N ALA A 20 -3.78 30.67 4.46
CA ALA A 20 -5.04 30.57 3.74
C ALA A 20 -6.23 30.26 4.68
N GLN A 21 -7.42 30.72 4.31
CA GLN A 21 -8.70 30.34 4.93
C GLN A 21 -9.19 28.97 4.45
N THR A 22 -8.79 28.57 3.24
CA THR A 22 -9.19 27.32 2.60
C THR A 22 -8.04 26.31 2.55
N ARG A 23 -8.30 25.11 2.02
CA ARG A 23 -7.27 24.07 1.84
C ARG A 23 -6.09 24.62 1.02
N ILE A 24 -4.89 24.33 1.49
CA ILE A 24 -3.65 24.83 0.90
C ILE A 24 -3.09 23.74 0.00
N ASN A 25 -2.95 24.02 -1.29
CA ASN A 25 -2.49 23.04 -2.27
C ASN A 25 -1.33 23.59 -3.10
N GLY A 26 -0.42 22.71 -3.49
CA GLY A 26 0.58 22.99 -4.52
C GLY A 26 1.76 23.84 -4.08
N ALA A 27 2.44 24.38 -5.07
CA ALA A 27 3.68 25.14 -4.88
C ALA A 27 3.46 26.43 -4.07
N GLY A 28 4.04 26.48 -2.87
CA GLY A 28 3.93 27.62 -1.97
C GLY A 28 3.11 27.36 -0.72
N SER A 29 2.52 26.16 -0.58
CA SER A 29 1.76 25.74 0.60
C SER A 29 2.54 25.88 1.92
N PHE A 30 3.86 25.71 1.85
CA PHE A 30 4.80 25.86 2.98
C PHE A 30 5.36 27.28 3.15
N GLN A 31 4.84 28.26 2.42
CA GLN A 31 5.36 29.63 2.43
C GLN A 31 4.33 30.60 3.00
N TRP A 32 4.83 31.66 3.62
CA TRP A 32 4.00 32.77 4.05
C TRP A 32 3.67 33.67 2.86
N SER A 33 2.50 34.31 2.90
CA SER A 33 2.19 35.42 2.03
C SER A 33 2.94 36.68 2.45
N GLN A 34 3.03 37.67 1.57
CA GLN A 34 3.59 38.99 1.91
C GLN A 34 2.79 39.67 3.04
N CYS A 35 1.48 39.45 3.10
CA CYS A 35 0.61 39.95 4.17
C CYS A 35 0.92 39.27 5.50
N SER A 36 1.12 37.96 5.50
CA SER A 36 1.51 37.18 6.69
C SER A 36 2.87 37.63 7.22
N GLN A 37 3.84 37.78 6.32
CA GLN A 37 5.17 38.28 6.65
C GLN A 37 5.12 39.67 7.29
N SER A 38 4.44 40.61 6.63
CA SER A 38 4.29 41.99 7.15
C SER A 38 3.56 42.02 8.50
N SER A 39 2.52 41.20 8.67
CA SER A 39 1.76 41.08 9.92
C SER A 39 2.63 40.55 11.06
N TYR A 40 3.45 39.53 10.79
CA TYR A 40 4.37 38.98 11.77
C TYR A 40 5.48 39.96 12.13
N GLU A 41 6.11 40.61 11.16
CA GLU A 41 7.16 41.61 11.41
C GLU A 41 6.65 42.76 12.29
N ASN A 42 5.46 43.27 11.99
CA ASN A 42 4.82 44.30 12.81
C ASN A 42 4.53 43.83 14.25
N PHE A 43 4.16 42.56 14.42
CA PHE A 43 3.90 41.97 15.74
C PHE A 43 5.19 41.71 16.52
N ILE A 44 6.16 41.03 15.91
CA ILE A 44 7.38 40.57 16.59
C ILE A 44 8.25 41.75 17.04
N ASN A 45 8.28 42.85 16.27
CA ASN A 45 9.01 44.07 16.63
C ASN A 45 8.49 44.73 17.92
N GLN A 46 7.30 44.35 18.39
CA GLN A 46 6.71 44.84 19.64
C GLN A 46 6.89 43.86 20.81
N LYS A 47 7.53 42.71 20.59
CA LYS A 47 7.73 41.65 21.60
C LYS A 47 9.21 41.50 21.90
N THR A 48 9.52 41.25 23.17
CA THR A 48 10.90 41.04 23.63
C THR A 48 11.13 39.65 24.21
N CYS A 49 10.05 38.88 24.45
CA CYS A 49 10.10 37.57 25.08
C CYS A 49 10.58 36.43 24.16
N LEU A 50 10.97 36.74 22.93
CA LEU A 50 11.56 35.80 21.96
C LEU A 50 12.98 36.24 21.55
N ASN A 51 13.55 37.24 22.25
CA ASN A 51 14.87 37.79 21.95
C ASN A 51 15.99 37.06 22.69
N ASP A 52 15.66 36.24 23.69
CA ASP A 52 16.60 35.40 24.39
C ASP A 52 16.95 34.14 23.58
N LEU A 53 18.20 33.71 23.71
CA LEU A 53 18.64 32.45 23.11
C LEU A 53 18.23 31.28 24.01
N PRO A 54 17.69 30.19 23.46
CA PRO A 54 17.31 29.02 24.26
C PRO A 54 18.54 28.45 25.00
N ALA A 55 18.34 28.05 26.25
CA ALA A 55 19.40 27.59 27.16
C ALA A 55 19.97 26.20 26.81
N SER A 56 19.29 25.42 25.97
CA SER A 56 19.68 24.05 25.60
C SER A 56 19.99 23.93 24.11
N GLN A 57 20.79 22.90 23.78
CA GLN A 57 21.14 22.52 22.42
C GLN A 57 19.88 22.35 21.58
N ARG A 58 19.85 22.99 20.40
CA ARG A 58 18.76 22.85 19.45
C ARG A 58 18.64 21.38 19.05
N VAL A 59 17.42 20.85 19.12
CA VAL A 59 17.11 19.59 18.41
C VAL A 59 17.25 19.92 16.93
N GLU A 60 18.18 19.26 16.25
CA GLU A 60 18.26 19.27 14.79
C GLU A 60 17.01 18.54 14.28
N ILE A 61 15.95 19.29 13.97
CA ILE A 61 14.79 18.75 13.29
C ILE A 61 15.22 18.50 11.84
N SER A 62 15.15 17.24 11.39
CA SER A 62 15.51 16.86 10.02
C SER A 62 14.77 17.77 9.03
N LYS A 63 15.53 18.36 8.09
CA LYS A 63 14.98 19.22 7.03
C LYS A 63 14.15 18.43 6.01
N ARG A 64 14.16 17.09 6.09
CA ARG A 64 13.52 16.15 5.18
C ARG A 64 12.72 15.12 5.98
N ILE A 65 11.64 15.57 6.61
CA ILE A 65 10.80 14.70 7.45
C ILE A 65 10.11 13.59 6.62
N GLY A 66 9.95 13.80 5.31
CA GLY A 66 9.44 12.80 4.38
C GLY A 66 10.38 11.60 4.16
N TYR A 67 11.61 11.62 4.70
CA TYR A 67 12.48 10.43 4.76
C TYR A 67 12.14 9.52 5.94
N GLU A 68 11.55 10.08 6.99
CA GLU A 68 11.15 9.36 8.20
C GLU A 68 9.68 8.90 8.10
N TYR A 69 8.84 9.72 7.46
CA TYR A 69 7.43 9.41 7.22
C TYR A 69 7.18 9.46 5.73
N ASP A 70 7.07 8.31 5.07
CA ASP A 70 6.78 8.27 3.65
C ASP A 70 5.32 8.68 3.36
N ALA A 71 4.88 8.60 2.10
CA ALA A 71 3.53 8.97 1.72
C ALA A 71 2.45 8.12 2.43
N ASN A 72 2.70 6.83 2.64
CA ASN A 72 1.81 5.91 3.34
C ASN A 72 1.76 6.21 4.84
N GLU A 73 2.91 6.44 5.49
CA GLU A 73 2.90 6.86 6.90
C GLU A 73 2.18 8.19 7.09
N GLN A 74 2.37 9.13 6.17
CA GLN A 74 1.64 10.41 6.20
C GLN A 74 0.13 10.21 6.06
N CYS A 75 -0.33 9.26 5.24
CA CYS A 75 -1.74 8.89 5.19
C CYS A 75 -2.21 8.33 6.54
N LYS A 76 -1.52 7.32 7.09
CA LYS A 76 -1.85 6.72 8.40
C LYS A 76 -1.90 7.76 9.52
N LEU A 77 -1.03 8.77 9.50
CA LEU A 77 -1.01 9.88 10.45
C LEU A 77 -2.13 10.90 10.22
N TYR A 78 -2.55 11.09 8.96
CA TYR A 78 -3.60 12.03 8.61
C TYR A 78 -4.97 11.58 9.13
N SER A 79 -5.32 10.31 8.96
CA SER A 79 -6.62 9.79 9.39
C SER A 79 -6.57 8.29 9.67
N PRO A 80 -7.23 7.81 10.73
CA PRO A 80 -7.34 6.38 11.00
C PRO A 80 -8.10 5.62 9.91
N ASP A 81 -8.96 6.29 9.15
CA ASP A 81 -9.77 5.67 8.08
C ASP A 81 -8.98 5.54 6.76
N THR A 82 -7.71 5.94 6.75
CA THR A 82 -6.84 5.86 5.56
C THR A 82 -5.77 4.81 5.73
N GLN A 83 -5.56 4.05 4.65
CA GLN A 83 -4.67 2.88 4.68
C GLN A 83 -3.29 3.22 4.12
N TYR A 84 -3.26 3.83 2.92
CA TYR A 84 -2.02 4.11 2.17
C TYR A 84 -2.20 5.25 1.16
N ALA A 85 -1.09 5.75 0.63
CA ALA A 85 -1.09 6.77 -0.41
C ALA A 85 -1.57 6.19 -1.74
N CYS A 86 -2.34 6.96 -2.50
CA CYS A 86 -2.87 6.46 -3.76
C CYS A 86 -1.75 6.07 -4.73
N VAL A 87 -1.90 4.91 -5.35
CA VAL A 87 -0.95 4.41 -6.35
C VAL A 87 -1.14 5.11 -7.70
N GLU A 88 -0.17 4.99 -8.61
CA GLU A 88 -0.19 5.69 -9.89
C GLU A 88 -1.43 5.37 -10.73
N SER A 89 -1.92 4.13 -10.74
CA SER A 89 -3.17 3.79 -11.45
C SER A 89 -4.40 4.54 -10.90
N GLN A 90 -4.48 4.70 -9.58
CA GLN A 90 -5.54 5.45 -8.90
C GLN A 90 -5.41 6.95 -9.15
N LEU A 91 -4.19 7.50 -9.12
CA LEU A 91 -3.91 8.89 -9.45
C LEU A 91 -4.25 9.20 -10.92
N ASN A 92 -3.89 8.30 -11.84
CA ASN A 92 -4.18 8.41 -13.26
C ASN A 92 -5.70 8.44 -13.52
N ALA A 93 -6.48 7.63 -12.80
CA ALA A 93 -7.95 7.67 -12.86
C ALA A 93 -8.53 9.03 -12.40
N LEU A 94 -7.79 9.78 -11.59
CA LEU A 94 -8.13 11.16 -11.17
C LEU A 94 -7.50 12.23 -12.08
N GLY A 95 -6.85 11.86 -13.18
CA GLY A 95 -6.15 12.78 -14.07
C GLY A 95 -4.91 13.43 -13.43
N ARG A 96 -4.28 12.74 -12.47
CA ARG A 96 -3.07 13.17 -11.77
C ARG A 96 -1.92 12.22 -12.04
N THR A 97 -0.71 12.71 -11.80
CA THR A 97 0.54 11.95 -11.83
C THR A 97 1.09 11.77 -10.43
N LEU A 98 2.05 10.87 -10.25
CA LEU A 98 2.76 10.72 -8.99
C LEU A 98 3.41 12.03 -8.51
N ARG A 99 3.89 12.86 -9.43
CA ARG A 99 4.55 14.13 -9.10
C ARG A 99 3.62 15.11 -8.38
N ASP A 100 2.32 14.96 -8.59
CA ASP A 100 1.30 15.87 -8.03
C ASP A 100 1.07 15.63 -6.53
N ILE A 101 1.55 14.53 -5.96
CA ILE A 101 1.38 14.25 -4.52
C ILE A 101 2.06 15.32 -3.66
N CYS A 102 3.17 15.90 -4.14
CA CYS A 102 3.86 16.97 -3.43
C CYS A 102 2.95 18.18 -3.22
N GLY A 103 2.06 18.45 -4.17
CA GLY A 103 1.10 19.53 -4.04
C GLY A 103 -0.09 19.17 -3.15
N VAL A 104 -0.57 17.92 -3.25
CA VAL A 104 -1.71 17.38 -2.50
C VAL A 104 -1.52 15.88 -2.33
N LEU A 105 -1.28 15.42 -1.10
CA LEU A 105 -1.23 13.99 -0.84
C LEU A 105 -2.63 13.39 -1.01
N HIS A 106 -2.74 12.26 -1.70
CA HIS A 106 -3.98 11.52 -1.83
C HIS A 106 -3.85 10.18 -1.11
N CYS A 107 -4.88 9.82 -0.34
CA CYS A 107 -4.91 8.60 0.46
C CYS A 107 -6.12 7.75 0.10
N VAL A 108 -5.94 6.44 0.17
CA VAL A 108 -6.99 5.44 0.01
C VAL A 108 -7.70 5.25 1.34
N ASN A 109 -9.03 5.36 1.35
CA ASN A 109 -9.84 5.05 2.53
C ASN A 109 -10.18 3.54 2.62
N GLU A 110 -10.82 3.11 3.71
CA GLU A 110 -11.25 1.70 3.88
C GLU A 110 -12.08 1.14 2.72
N ASP A 111 -12.84 1.97 2.01
CA ASP A 111 -13.62 1.58 0.83
C ASP A 111 -12.78 1.42 -0.45
N GLY A 112 -11.45 1.60 -0.38
CA GLY A 112 -10.56 1.57 -1.54
C GLY A 112 -10.60 2.83 -2.41
N VAL A 113 -11.28 3.90 -1.96
CA VAL A 113 -11.45 5.14 -2.73
C VAL A 113 -10.31 6.12 -2.44
N CYS A 114 -9.62 6.54 -3.51
CA CYS A 114 -8.57 7.55 -3.44
C CYS A 114 -9.15 8.96 -3.23
N LYS A 115 -8.78 9.64 -2.14
CA LYS A 115 -9.26 10.98 -1.77
C LYS A 115 -8.10 11.94 -1.41
N PRO A 116 -8.23 13.24 -1.74
CA PRO A 116 -7.21 14.23 -1.38
C PRO A 116 -7.24 14.57 0.11
N THR A 117 -6.04 14.66 0.70
CA THR A 117 -5.82 15.23 2.03
C THR A 117 -5.81 16.77 1.95
N PRO A 118 -5.94 17.49 3.07
CA PRO A 118 -5.84 18.95 3.11
C PRO A 118 -4.40 19.45 3.13
N LEU A 119 -3.41 18.56 3.18
CA LEU A 119 -2.00 18.90 3.29
C LEU A 119 -1.21 18.39 2.08
N PRO A 120 -0.21 19.14 1.61
CA PRO A 120 0.81 18.60 0.71
C PRO A 120 1.62 17.48 1.38
N SER A 121 2.25 16.61 0.59
CA SER A 121 3.27 15.71 1.11
C SER A 121 4.44 16.48 1.72
N ALA A 122 5.02 15.94 2.78
CA ALA A 122 6.14 16.56 3.48
C ALA A 122 7.44 16.58 2.64
N ASP A 123 8.32 17.55 2.89
CA ASP A 123 9.60 17.64 2.20
C ASP A 123 10.45 16.36 2.42
N GLY A 124 10.98 15.80 1.34
CA GLY A 124 11.69 14.51 1.30
C GLY A 124 10.83 13.32 0.87
N THR A 125 9.50 13.47 0.80
CA THR A 125 8.61 12.40 0.31
C THR A 125 8.93 12.08 -1.16
N ARG A 126 9.12 10.81 -1.52
CA ARG A 126 9.37 10.44 -2.92
C ARG A 126 8.15 10.69 -3.79
N CYS A 127 8.38 11.22 -5.00
CA CYS A 127 7.30 11.68 -5.89
C CYS A 127 7.56 11.38 -7.38
N GLY A 128 8.58 10.59 -7.68
CA GLY A 128 9.00 10.28 -9.03
C GLY A 128 10.03 9.15 -9.04
N HIS A 129 10.66 8.94 -10.19
CA HIS A 129 11.72 7.94 -10.35
C HIS A 129 13.04 8.45 -9.76
N ASP A 130 13.91 7.52 -9.34
CA ASP A 130 15.32 7.70 -8.94
C ASP A 130 15.76 9.12 -8.56
N GLY A 131 15.72 9.41 -7.26
CA GLY A 131 16.26 10.65 -6.71
C GLY A 131 15.34 11.86 -6.88
N GLU A 132 14.05 11.66 -7.10
CA GLU A 132 13.04 12.74 -7.06
C GLU A 132 12.28 12.75 -5.74
N GLU A 133 12.20 13.93 -5.13
CA GLU A 133 11.56 14.15 -3.83
C GLU A 133 10.70 15.42 -3.83
N CYS A 134 9.74 15.46 -2.91
CA CYS A 134 8.97 16.64 -2.63
C CYS A 134 9.84 17.70 -1.95
N GLN A 135 9.86 18.89 -2.53
CA GLN A 135 10.44 20.06 -1.93
C GLN A 135 9.51 21.25 -2.16
N GLN A 136 9.05 21.86 -1.07
CA GLN A 136 8.15 23.00 -1.07
C GLN A 136 6.88 22.79 -1.90
N GLY A 137 6.34 21.57 -1.84
CA GLY A 137 5.12 21.18 -2.54
C GLY A 137 5.28 20.93 -4.04
N LYS A 138 6.52 20.76 -4.53
CA LYS A 138 6.84 20.35 -5.90
C LYS A 138 7.72 19.12 -5.90
N CYS A 139 7.56 18.28 -6.92
CA CYS A 139 8.46 17.15 -7.15
C CYS A 139 9.71 17.62 -7.91
N THR A 140 10.86 17.56 -7.26
CA THR A 140 12.14 18.01 -7.78
C THR A 140 13.16 16.88 -7.73
N THR A 141 14.06 16.82 -8.72
CA THR A 141 15.27 16.00 -8.60
C THR A 141 16.11 16.52 -7.45
N VAL A 142 16.66 15.62 -6.65
CA VAL A 142 17.69 15.92 -5.63
C VAL A 142 18.90 16.46 -6.37
N GLU A 143 18.91 17.76 -6.66
CA GLU A 143 20.13 18.45 -7.01
C GLU A 143 21.03 18.30 -5.80
N SER A 144 22.20 17.68 -5.97
CA SER A 144 23.27 17.70 -4.97
C SER A 144 23.44 19.15 -4.56
N ALA A 145 22.89 19.52 -3.40
CA ALA A 145 22.78 20.90 -2.99
C ALA A 145 24.19 21.54 -3.04
N ASN A 146 24.39 22.37 -4.07
CA ASN A 146 25.52 23.26 -4.23
C ASN A 146 26.94 22.66 -4.10
N GLY A 147 27.20 21.46 -4.63
CA GLY A 147 28.59 20.97 -4.73
C GLY A 147 29.36 20.92 -3.40
N ILE A 148 28.65 20.85 -2.28
CA ILE A 148 29.24 20.60 -0.96
C ILE A 148 29.27 19.07 -0.78
N PRO A 149 30.45 18.43 -0.76
CA PRO A 149 30.54 17.02 -0.46
C PRO A 149 30.18 16.82 1.02
N GLY A 150 28.93 16.40 1.28
CA GLY A 150 28.46 16.10 2.63
C GLY A 150 26.95 15.92 2.82
N ASP A 151 26.09 16.53 1.99
CA ASP A 151 24.62 16.48 2.19
C ASP A 151 23.87 15.60 1.15
N ALA A 152 24.57 15.16 0.10
CA ALA A 152 24.04 14.29 -0.97
C ALA A 152 24.21 12.79 -0.66
N GLN A 153 24.33 12.40 0.62
CA GLN A 153 24.52 11.01 1.03
C GLN A 153 23.62 10.60 2.19
N VAL A 154 22.31 10.78 2.03
CA VAL A 154 21.43 9.72 2.52
C VAL A 154 21.17 8.82 1.33
N PRO A 155 21.85 7.67 1.21
CA PRO A 155 21.44 6.62 0.29
C PRO A 155 19.99 6.34 0.62
N MET A 156 19.12 6.77 -0.29
CA MET A 156 17.71 6.48 -0.27
C MET A 156 17.58 4.98 -0.54
N ASN A 157 17.85 4.16 0.48
CA ASN A 157 17.67 2.72 0.41
C ASN A 157 16.25 2.50 -0.10
N GLY A 158 16.15 1.90 -1.27
CA GLY A 158 14.87 1.45 -1.78
C GLY A 158 14.39 0.36 -0.85
N GLY A 159 13.46 0.70 0.03
CA GLY A 159 12.93 -0.20 1.05
C GLY A 159 11.44 -0.27 0.92
N TRP A 160 10.90 -1.47 0.80
CA TRP A 160 9.46 -1.73 0.81
C TRP A 160 8.79 -1.08 2.04
N SER A 161 7.58 -0.55 1.88
CA SER A 161 6.77 -0.06 3.01
C SER A 161 6.53 -1.17 4.03
N ASP A 162 6.21 -0.87 5.29
CA ASP A 162 5.71 -1.89 6.20
C ASP A 162 4.43 -2.54 5.62
N TRP A 163 4.23 -3.85 5.86
CA TRP A 163 3.04 -4.58 5.39
C TRP A 163 1.75 -3.85 5.82
N ILE A 164 0.92 -3.46 4.85
CA ILE A 164 -0.26 -2.61 5.07
C ILE A 164 -1.33 -3.34 5.87
N SER A 165 -1.40 -4.66 5.70
CA SER A 165 -2.11 -5.55 6.60
C SER A 165 -1.07 -6.45 7.29
N PRO A 166 -0.63 -6.13 8.53
CA PRO A 166 0.10 -7.10 9.32
C PRO A 166 -0.73 -8.38 9.53
N ASP A 167 -2.06 -8.27 9.43
CA ASP A 167 -2.97 -9.39 9.50
C ASP A 167 -3.09 -10.11 8.15
N CYS A 168 -2.88 -11.42 8.20
CA CYS A 168 -3.03 -12.28 7.04
C CYS A 168 -4.50 -12.32 6.57
N SER A 169 -4.76 -12.40 5.26
CA SER A 169 -6.13 -12.54 4.74
C SER A 169 -6.88 -13.75 5.30
N ARG A 170 -6.13 -14.76 5.79
CA ARG A 170 -6.65 -15.96 6.44
C ARG A 170 -5.86 -16.31 7.69
N THR A 171 -6.50 -17.00 8.63
CA THR A 171 -5.86 -17.51 9.85
C THR A 171 -5.36 -18.96 9.71
N CYS A 172 -5.63 -19.62 8.58
CA CYS A 172 -5.10 -20.94 8.21
C CYS A 172 -5.26 -21.16 6.71
N GLY A 173 -4.66 -22.23 6.19
CA GLY A 173 -4.87 -22.75 4.85
C GLY A 173 -4.12 -21.98 3.75
N GLY A 174 -3.22 -21.07 4.11
CA GLY A 174 -2.53 -20.17 3.19
C GLY A 174 -3.40 -18.98 2.83
N GLY A 175 -3.23 -17.87 3.57
CA GLY A 175 -3.71 -16.55 3.17
C GLY A 175 -2.61 -15.75 2.50
N VAL A 176 -2.92 -14.51 2.11
CA VAL A 176 -1.97 -13.59 1.49
C VAL A 176 -1.84 -12.32 2.33
N GLN A 177 -0.62 -11.81 2.41
CA GLN A 177 -0.29 -10.47 2.86
C GLN A 177 0.13 -9.64 1.65
N ILE A 178 -0.27 -8.38 1.64
CA ILE A 178 0.01 -7.43 0.56
C ILE A 178 0.87 -6.31 1.12
N GLN A 179 2.03 -6.09 0.51
CA GLN A 179 2.91 -4.96 0.76
C GLN A 179 2.94 -4.11 -0.49
N TYR A 180 2.98 -2.79 -0.34
CA TYR A 180 3.12 -1.92 -1.50
C TYR A 180 4.54 -1.39 -1.60
N ASP A 181 5.02 -1.24 -2.83
CA ASP A 181 6.28 -0.58 -3.07
C ASP A 181 6.15 0.90 -2.66
N TYR A 182 7.18 1.41 -1.97
CA TYR A 182 7.35 2.82 -1.64
C TYR A 182 7.48 3.66 -2.92
N VAL A 183 7.88 3.03 -4.03
CA VAL A 183 7.87 3.64 -5.37
C VAL A 183 6.50 3.46 -5.99
N ILE A 184 5.72 4.54 -5.98
CA ILE A 184 4.38 4.58 -6.59
C ILE A 184 4.42 4.39 -8.13
N THR A 185 5.58 4.17 -8.75
CA THR A 185 5.80 4.25 -10.21
C THR A 185 5.82 2.93 -10.98
N GLN A 186 5.48 1.78 -10.39
CA GLN A 186 5.46 0.53 -11.17
C GLN A 186 4.13 -0.21 -11.03
N SER A 187 3.72 -0.85 -12.12
CA SER A 187 2.60 -1.79 -12.16
C SER A 187 2.75 -2.96 -11.18
N ASP A 188 3.98 -3.19 -10.67
CA ASP A 188 4.33 -4.12 -9.59
C ASP A 188 4.43 -3.43 -8.22
N ALA A 189 3.64 -2.37 -8.00
CA ALA A 189 3.55 -1.67 -6.72
C ALA A 189 2.96 -2.51 -5.59
N LYS A 190 2.69 -3.80 -5.81
CA LYS A 190 2.22 -4.77 -4.82
C LYS A 190 3.16 -5.96 -4.82
N ARG A 191 3.62 -6.35 -3.65
CA ARG A 191 4.25 -7.64 -3.40
C ARG A 191 3.35 -8.47 -2.52
N TYR A 192 3.23 -9.73 -2.88
CA TYR A 192 2.46 -10.71 -2.12
C TYR A 192 3.38 -11.67 -1.38
N GLN A 193 2.95 -12.07 -0.19
CA GLN A 193 3.57 -13.14 0.55
C GLN A 193 2.49 -14.04 1.15
N LEU A 194 2.70 -15.35 1.11
CA LEU A 194 1.83 -16.28 1.81
C LEU A 194 2.05 -16.17 3.32
N CYS A 195 0.95 -16.25 4.03
CA CYS A 195 0.89 -16.23 5.48
C CYS A 195 -0.09 -17.30 5.95
N SER A 196 -0.05 -17.66 7.25
CA SER A 196 -0.96 -18.65 7.83
C SER A 196 -1.02 -19.98 7.05
N ILE A 197 0.13 -20.51 6.63
CA ILE A 197 0.23 -21.69 5.76
C ILE A 197 -0.15 -23.02 6.44
N GLN A 198 -0.32 -23.02 7.76
CA GLN A 198 -0.81 -24.19 8.50
C GLN A 198 -2.17 -24.66 7.93
N PRO A 199 -2.41 -25.98 7.78
CA PRO A 199 -3.66 -26.47 7.22
C PRO A 199 -4.87 -26.09 8.09
N CYS A 200 -5.99 -25.78 7.45
CA CYS A 200 -7.28 -25.64 8.12
C CYS A 200 -7.90 -27.00 8.44
N VAL A 201 -8.88 -27.01 9.36
CA VAL A 201 -9.72 -28.20 9.62
C VAL A 201 -10.63 -28.50 8.42
N SER A 202 -11.19 -27.46 7.80
CA SER A 202 -11.97 -27.58 6.57
C SER A 202 -11.07 -27.72 5.35
N SER A 203 -11.57 -28.41 4.32
CA SER A 203 -10.85 -28.50 3.06
C SER A 203 -10.89 -27.17 2.30
N GLN A 204 -9.95 -26.97 1.39
CA GLN A 204 -9.95 -25.80 0.51
C GLN A 204 -11.18 -25.76 -0.41
N MET A 205 -11.74 -26.94 -0.73
CA MET A 205 -12.98 -27.05 -1.50
C MET A 205 -14.19 -26.58 -0.68
N ASP A 206 -14.26 -26.93 0.60
CA ASP A 206 -15.31 -26.47 1.51
C ASP A 206 -15.26 -24.95 1.65
N TYR A 207 -14.06 -24.37 1.79
CA TYR A 207 -13.89 -22.92 1.88
C TYR A 207 -14.39 -22.19 0.62
N ARG A 208 -14.22 -22.76 -0.58
CA ARG A 208 -14.80 -22.20 -1.81
C ARG A 208 -16.33 -22.34 -1.85
N ASN A 209 -16.86 -23.48 -1.42
CA ASN A 209 -18.30 -23.69 -1.35
C ASN A 209 -18.98 -22.72 -0.37
N ASP A 210 -18.35 -22.45 0.79
CA ASP A 210 -18.85 -21.49 1.76
C ASP A 210 -18.96 -20.08 1.17
N GLN A 211 -17.97 -19.67 0.36
CA GLN A 211 -18.00 -18.38 -0.34
C GLN A 211 -19.11 -18.31 -1.40
N CYS A 212 -19.32 -19.39 -2.17
CA CYS A 212 -20.48 -19.50 -3.07
C CYS A 212 -21.81 -19.41 -2.30
N ALA A 213 -21.96 -20.14 -1.19
CA ALA A 213 -23.18 -20.08 -0.37
C ALA A 213 -23.45 -18.66 0.15
N LYS A 214 -22.43 -17.94 0.63
CA LYS A 214 -22.57 -16.54 1.06
C LYS A 214 -23.11 -15.63 -0.04
N LEU A 215 -22.66 -15.80 -1.29
CA LEU A 215 -23.08 -14.94 -2.41
C LEU A 215 -24.57 -15.09 -2.75
N PHE A 216 -25.11 -16.30 -2.61
CA PHE A 216 -26.49 -16.63 -2.98
C PHE A 216 -27.44 -16.77 -1.76
N GLY A 217 -26.91 -16.64 -0.54
CA GLY A 217 -27.64 -16.72 0.72
C GLY A 217 -27.45 -18.05 1.47
N PRO A 218 -27.66 -18.07 2.80
CA PRO A 218 -27.32 -19.20 3.67
C PRO A 218 -28.05 -20.52 3.36
N ASP A 219 -29.20 -20.47 2.70
CA ASP A 219 -29.97 -21.65 2.28
C ASP A 219 -29.60 -22.14 0.86
N SER A 220 -28.59 -21.52 0.23
CA SER A 220 -28.16 -21.87 -1.11
C SER A 220 -27.36 -23.18 -1.12
N THR A 221 -27.68 -24.05 -2.08
CA THR A 221 -26.88 -25.24 -2.41
C THR A 221 -25.84 -24.95 -3.48
N ALA A 222 -25.44 -23.68 -3.65
CA ALA A 222 -24.48 -23.29 -4.67
C ALA A 222 -23.08 -23.84 -4.36
N LEU A 223 -22.45 -24.48 -5.34
CA LEU A 223 -21.12 -25.07 -5.22
C LEU A 223 -20.13 -24.38 -6.15
N THR A 224 -18.86 -24.36 -5.77
CA THR A 224 -17.76 -23.87 -6.62
C THR A 224 -17.71 -24.60 -7.96
N THR A 225 -17.31 -23.92 -9.03
CA THR A 225 -16.93 -24.64 -10.25
C THR A 225 -15.67 -25.46 -10.07
N SER A 226 -15.56 -26.51 -10.90
CA SER A 226 -14.31 -27.21 -11.16
C SER A 226 -13.46 -26.36 -12.10
N GLY A 227 -12.21 -26.07 -11.72
CA GLY A 227 -11.29 -25.29 -12.53
C GLY A 227 -10.04 -24.91 -11.76
N THR A 228 -9.11 -24.27 -12.47
CA THR A 228 -7.87 -23.70 -11.91
C THR A 228 -7.56 -22.38 -12.60
N GLY A 229 -6.69 -21.57 -12.00
CA GLY A 229 -6.27 -20.29 -12.57
C GLY A 229 -7.31 -19.18 -12.40
N ASP A 230 -7.17 -18.11 -13.18
CA ASP A 230 -7.99 -16.90 -13.07
C ASP A 230 -9.49 -17.16 -13.20
N ILE A 231 -9.88 -18.12 -14.05
CA ILE A 231 -11.28 -18.51 -14.27
C ILE A 231 -11.93 -18.95 -12.95
N LEU A 232 -11.17 -19.59 -12.06
CA LEU A 232 -11.65 -19.97 -10.74
C LEU A 232 -11.79 -18.74 -9.85
N CYS A 233 -10.82 -17.83 -9.83
CA CYS A 233 -10.82 -16.63 -8.98
C CYS A 233 -11.93 -15.61 -9.31
N GLN A 234 -12.45 -15.63 -10.53
CA GLN A 234 -13.63 -14.86 -10.96
C GLN A 234 -14.97 -15.43 -10.44
N MET A 235 -14.93 -16.21 -9.35
CA MET A 235 -16.04 -16.82 -8.61
C MET A 235 -17.26 -17.22 -9.45
N ASN A 236 -17.10 -18.33 -10.17
CA ASN A 236 -18.22 -19.01 -10.80
C ASN A 236 -18.79 -20.07 -9.82
N CYS A 237 -20.12 -20.14 -9.69
CA CYS A 237 -20.80 -21.12 -8.85
C CYS A 237 -21.93 -21.81 -9.63
N PHE A 238 -22.24 -23.05 -9.27
CA PHE A 238 -23.33 -23.85 -9.82
C PHE A 238 -24.44 -24.04 -8.79
N ASN A 239 -25.71 -23.93 -9.19
CA ASN A 239 -26.83 -24.30 -8.33
C ASN A 239 -27.06 -25.83 -8.31
N ALA A 240 -28.06 -26.32 -7.56
CA ALA A 240 -28.41 -27.75 -7.50
C ALA A 240 -28.73 -28.39 -8.87
N ASN A 241 -29.13 -27.60 -9.86
CA ASN A 241 -29.44 -28.05 -11.21
C ASN A 241 -28.23 -28.03 -12.15
N LEU A 242 -27.04 -27.69 -11.64
CA LEU A 242 -25.80 -27.51 -12.40
C LEU A 242 -25.85 -26.35 -13.42
N ASP A 243 -26.77 -25.41 -13.23
CA ASP A 243 -26.75 -24.16 -14.00
C ASP A 243 -25.64 -23.27 -13.46
N ILE A 244 -24.77 -22.76 -14.35
CA ILE A 244 -23.78 -21.74 -13.98
C ILE A 244 -24.54 -20.46 -13.64
N THR A 245 -24.50 -20.09 -12.38
CA THR A 245 -24.86 -18.73 -11.96
C THR A 245 -23.57 -17.93 -11.92
N GLN A 246 -23.36 -17.06 -12.91
CA GLN A 246 -22.27 -16.10 -12.86
C GLN A 246 -22.62 -15.06 -11.79
N GLY A 247 -22.02 -15.18 -10.62
CA GLY A 247 -22.04 -14.13 -9.64
C GLY A 247 -21.09 -13.02 -10.10
N ASN A 248 -21.49 -11.76 -9.99
CA ASN A 248 -20.59 -10.62 -10.23
C ASN A 248 -19.58 -10.45 -9.07
N GLY A 249 -19.03 -11.54 -8.54
CA GLY A 249 -18.12 -11.53 -7.40
C GLY A 249 -16.77 -12.14 -7.74
N VAL A 250 -15.82 -11.96 -6.83
CA VAL A 250 -14.49 -12.58 -6.85
C VAL A 250 -14.31 -13.39 -5.57
N TYR A 251 -13.52 -14.45 -5.61
CA TYR A 251 -13.17 -15.17 -4.38
C TYR A 251 -12.29 -14.28 -3.48
N GLU A 252 -12.43 -14.45 -2.16
CA GLU A 252 -11.63 -13.77 -1.14
C GLU A 252 -10.14 -14.08 -1.34
N ASP A 253 -9.29 -13.08 -1.09
CA ASP A 253 -7.83 -13.20 -1.18
C ASP A 253 -7.27 -14.34 -0.31
N GLY A 254 -6.43 -15.20 -0.88
CA GLY A 254 -5.96 -16.43 -0.22
C GLY A 254 -6.79 -17.68 -0.52
N THR A 255 -7.84 -17.57 -1.33
CA THR A 255 -8.59 -18.75 -1.80
C THR A 255 -7.75 -19.58 -2.78
N ARG A 256 -7.59 -20.88 -2.55
CA ARG A 256 -6.78 -21.76 -3.42
C ARG A 256 -7.35 -21.85 -4.84
N CYS A 257 -6.51 -21.56 -5.82
CA CYS A 257 -6.90 -21.49 -7.23
C CYS A 257 -6.13 -22.42 -8.19
N GLY A 258 -5.06 -23.06 -7.74
CA GLY A 258 -4.18 -23.81 -8.63
C GLY A 258 -3.31 -24.83 -7.91
N GLY A 259 -1.99 -24.73 -8.13
CA GLY A 259 -0.98 -25.57 -7.50
C GLY A 259 -1.00 -25.52 -5.97
N ASP A 260 -0.06 -26.22 -5.33
CA ASP A 260 -0.05 -26.43 -3.88
C ASP A 260 -0.10 -25.14 -3.06
N PHE A 261 0.39 -24.03 -3.64
CA PHE A 261 0.54 -22.73 -3.00
C PHE A 261 -0.19 -21.58 -3.71
N ASP A 262 -0.79 -21.80 -4.88
CA ASP A 262 -1.40 -20.73 -5.69
C ASP A 262 -2.72 -20.26 -5.06
N VAL A 263 -2.91 -18.94 -4.99
CA VAL A 263 -4.09 -18.31 -4.36
C VAL A 263 -4.65 -17.16 -5.19
N CYS A 264 -5.95 -16.91 -5.03
CA CYS A 264 -6.59 -15.73 -5.58
C CYS A 264 -6.09 -14.47 -4.86
N VAL A 265 -5.77 -13.44 -5.64
CA VAL A 265 -5.48 -12.08 -5.18
C VAL A 265 -6.14 -11.11 -6.16
N ASP A 266 -7.00 -10.20 -5.67
CA ASP A 266 -7.72 -9.23 -6.51
C ASP A 266 -8.49 -9.88 -7.70
N GLY A 267 -8.93 -11.13 -7.54
CA GLY A 267 -9.65 -11.89 -8.58
C GLY A 267 -8.77 -12.58 -9.63
N TYR A 268 -7.44 -12.55 -9.49
CA TYR A 268 -6.48 -13.27 -10.34
C TYR A 268 -5.78 -14.38 -9.56
N CYS A 269 -5.37 -15.45 -10.23
CA CYS A 269 -4.70 -16.58 -9.60
C CYS A 269 -3.18 -16.35 -9.60
N GLU A 270 -2.63 -16.08 -8.43
CA GLU A 270 -1.22 -15.75 -8.25
C GLU A 270 -0.43 -16.98 -7.78
N ALA A 271 0.75 -17.18 -8.36
CA ALA A 271 1.62 -18.31 -8.08
C ALA A 271 2.60 -18.03 -6.94
N PHE A 272 2.82 -19.02 -6.08
CA PHE A 272 3.75 -18.90 -4.95
C PHE A 272 4.65 -20.13 -4.84
N GLY A 273 5.90 -19.91 -4.43
CA GLY A 273 6.80 -21.01 -4.08
C GLY A 273 6.45 -21.63 -2.74
N CYS A 274 7.05 -22.78 -2.43
CA CYS A 274 6.90 -23.43 -1.12
C CYS A 274 7.53 -22.62 0.04
N ASP A 275 8.35 -21.62 -0.29
CA ASP A 275 8.90 -20.60 0.62
C ASP A 275 7.89 -19.49 0.94
N GLY A 276 6.72 -19.50 0.30
CA GLY A 276 5.66 -18.52 0.48
C GLY A 276 5.90 -17.22 -0.29
N VAL A 277 6.90 -17.16 -1.17
CA VAL A 277 7.23 -15.97 -1.94
C VAL A 277 6.53 -16.01 -3.30
N HIS A 278 5.89 -14.91 -3.67
CA HIS A 278 5.20 -14.74 -4.95
C HIS A 278 6.16 -14.96 -6.12
N ASN A 279 5.73 -15.76 -7.10
CA ASN A 279 6.50 -16.17 -8.28
C ASN A 279 7.88 -16.77 -7.96
N SER A 280 8.09 -17.31 -6.75
CA SER A 280 9.33 -18.00 -6.42
C SER A 280 9.39 -19.35 -7.14
N PRO A 281 10.53 -19.71 -7.77
CA PRO A 281 10.66 -20.94 -8.55
C PRO A 281 10.82 -22.19 -7.67
N VAL A 282 10.92 -22.04 -6.34
CA VAL A 282 11.15 -23.15 -5.42
C VAL A 282 9.87 -23.94 -5.15
N SER A 283 9.99 -25.26 -5.12
CA SER A 283 8.86 -26.17 -4.93
C SER A 283 9.18 -27.23 -3.87
N MET A 284 8.13 -27.88 -3.36
CA MET A 284 8.29 -29.01 -2.45
C MET A 284 8.94 -30.19 -3.18
N ASP A 285 9.95 -30.79 -2.57
CA ASP A 285 10.48 -32.05 -3.04
C ASP A 285 9.52 -33.22 -2.73
N LYS A 286 9.81 -34.41 -3.28
CA LYS A 286 9.00 -35.62 -3.04
C LYS A 286 8.90 -36.05 -1.57
N CYS A 287 9.72 -35.48 -0.70
CA CYS A 287 9.76 -35.72 0.73
C CYS A 287 9.00 -34.66 1.52
N GLY A 288 8.39 -33.67 0.86
CA GLY A 288 7.69 -32.57 1.49
C GLY A 288 8.63 -31.54 2.12
N ILE A 289 9.87 -31.45 1.64
CA ILE A 289 10.83 -30.41 2.04
C ILE A 289 10.92 -29.36 0.93
N CYS A 290 10.72 -28.09 1.30
CA CYS A 290 10.83 -26.98 0.36
C CYS A 290 12.27 -26.83 -0.13
N ASP A 291 12.46 -26.77 -1.45
CA ASP A 291 13.77 -26.76 -2.12
C ASP A 291 14.68 -27.95 -1.72
N GLY A 292 14.04 -29.08 -1.38
CA GLY A 292 14.74 -30.30 -0.99
C GLY A 292 15.32 -31.06 -2.18
N ASN A 293 16.35 -31.87 -1.90
CA ASN A 293 17.00 -32.70 -2.92
C ASN A 293 16.40 -34.11 -3.07
N GLY A 294 15.30 -34.41 -2.35
CA GLY A 294 14.61 -35.69 -2.39
C GLY A 294 15.36 -36.86 -1.75
N GLN A 295 16.35 -36.62 -0.89
CA GLN A 295 17.14 -37.68 -0.25
C GLN A 295 16.75 -37.94 1.21
N SER A 296 15.94 -37.08 1.81
CA SER A 296 15.50 -37.16 3.22
C SER A 296 14.45 -38.25 3.49
N CYS A 297 13.83 -38.79 2.45
CA CYS A 297 12.83 -39.85 2.52
C CYS A 297 13.15 -41.00 1.57
N LYS A 298 12.63 -42.19 1.87
CA LYS A 298 12.69 -43.37 1.01
C LYS A 298 11.28 -43.87 0.74
N ASN A 299 10.98 -44.14 -0.52
CA ASN A 299 9.72 -44.76 -0.92
C ASN A 299 9.88 -46.27 -0.77
N GLU A 300 9.22 -46.86 0.22
CA GLU A 300 9.09 -48.32 0.36
C GLU A 300 7.64 -48.71 0.07
N GLY A 301 7.43 -49.57 -0.92
CA GLY A 301 6.13 -50.13 -1.28
C GLY A 301 6.12 -51.64 -1.09
N ILE A 302 5.12 -52.16 -0.39
CA ILE A 302 4.88 -53.61 -0.28
C ILE A 302 3.66 -53.92 -1.15
N TYR A 303 3.84 -54.76 -2.17
CA TYR A 303 2.76 -55.22 -3.03
C TYR A 303 2.48 -56.69 -2.71
N ASN A 304 1.27 -56.99 -2.21
CA ASN A 304 0.81 -58.36 -2.10
C ASN A 304 0.38 -58.85 -3.48
N VAL A 305 1.19 -59.68 -4.13
CA VAL A 305 0.76 -60.47 -5.28
C VAL A 305 -0.21 -61.55 -4.79
N GLY A 306 -1.50 -61.21 -4.81
CA GLY A 306 -2.57 -62.20 -4.63
C GLY A 306 -2.54 -63.18 -5.80
N PHE A 307 -2.27 -64.45 -5.52
CA PHE A 307 -2.46 -65.51 -6.51
C PHE A 307 -3.98 -65.67 -6.77
N PRO A 308 -4.44 -65.66 -8.03
CA PRO A 308 -5.81 -66.02 -8.34
C PRO A 308 -5.99 -67.52 -8.05
N GLY A 309 -6.85 -67.84 -7.09
CA GLY A 309 -7.34 -69.20 -6.80
C GLY A 309 -8.66 -69.47 -7.50
#